data_AF-A0A817BQJ0-F1
#
_entry.id   AF-A0A817BQJ0-F1
#
_cell.length_a   1.000
_cell.length_b   1.000
_cell.length_c   1.000
_cell.angle_alpha   90.00
_cell.angle_beta   90.00
_cell.angle_gamma   90.00
#
_symmetry.space_group_name_H-M   'P 1'
#
loop_
_entity.id
_entity.type
_entity.pdbx_description
1 polymer ?
#
loop_
_entity_poly.entity_id
_entity_poly.type
_entity_poly.pdbx_seq_one_letter_code
_entity_poly.pdbx_strand_id
1 'polypeptide(L)'
;MMDYIKRRFSLGDLQNESTDTIMTRPTLLHSHMNIPSRQSILESKLIPHKDVSRHSIGNILYPNPLSNIAKDVVNQPTGIELTSSQSILKEKSKLLFVIDDEQIDCKYFQGRKIFADYDIHVEQAQFKEINLSAYSHGGIVININVYRNGKHIVGSFCPDFVLVRQYVTDINIDWINIILGMQYGAVPSINSMRALYNFRDKPWIFAELLKIQHRLGAEQFPLISQVYYPNHRKMFISPQFPSVIKIGQAHQGSGKIKIENSRDYHDLRSIISMSKCYSTIEPYINGQCDIYIQNLGKLYKTCRKLI
;
A
#
# COMPACT_ATOMS: atom_id res chain seq x y z
N MET A 1 34.81 -18.31 -22.72
CA MET A 1 34.53 -16.87 -22.69
C MET A 1 33.01 -16.75 -22.54
N MET A 2 32.53 -16.64 -21.29
CA MET A 2 31.12 -16.80 -20.88
C MET A 2 30.53 -15.41 -20.60
N ASP A 3 29.65 -14.93 -21.48
CA ASP A 3 28.81 -13.75 -21.26
C ASP A 3 27.34 -14.19 -21.26
N TYR A 4 26.81 -14.56 -20.10
CA TYR A 4 25.38 -14.75 -19.89
C TYR A 4 24.94 -13.98 -18.66
N ILE A 5 24.36 -12.81 -18.92
CA ILE A 5 23.24 -12.12 -18.26
C ILE A 5 23.31 -10.68 -18.79
N LYS A 6 22.68 -10.41 -19.94
CA LYS A 6 22.35 -9.04 -20.33
C LYS A 6 20.91 -8.77 -19.94
N ARG A 7 20.74 -8.34 -18.69
CA ARG A 7 19.62 -7.50 -18.25
C ARG A 7 19.47 -6.35 -19.24
N ARG A 8 18.30 -6.22 -19.86
CA ARG A 8 17.83 -4.94 -20.40
C ARG A 8 16.36 -4.77 -20.05
N PHE A 9 16.14 -4.27 -18.84
CA PHE A 9 14.94 -3.56 -18.46
C PHE A 9 15.27 -2.06 -18.48
N SER A 10 14.27 -1.23 -18.75
CA SER A 10 14.44 0.21 -18.97
C SER A 10 15.23 0.91 -17.85
N LEU A 11 16.09 1.86 -18.20
CA LEU A 11 17.02 2.59 -17.31
C LEU A 11 16.39 3.32 -16.09
N GLY A 12 15.07 3.33 -15.95
CA GLY A 12 14.39 3.98 -14.81
C GLY A 12 14.46 3.18 -13.50
N ASP A 13 14.85 1.91 -13.56
CA ASP A 13 14.92 1.03 -12.39
C ASP A 13 16.28 1.13 -11.63
N LEU A 14 17.16 2.08 -12.00
CA LEU A 14 18.55 2.15 -11.52
C LEU A 14 18.97 3.49 -10.89
N GLN A 15 18.06 4.43 -10.63
CA GLN A 15 18.46 5.78 -10.17
C GLN A 15 18.31 6.08 -8.67
N ASN A 16 18.03 5.10 -7.81
CA ASN A 16 17.95 5.33 -6.35
C ASN A 16 18.76 4.33 -5.50
N GLU A 17 19.99 4.00 -5.90
CA GLU A 17 20.96 3.40 -4.97
C GLU A 17 22.04 4.43 -4.59
N SER A 18 21.81 5.13 -3.49
CA SER A 18 22.85 5.82 -2.75
C SER A 18 23.71 4.80 -2.01
N THR A 19 25.02 4.89 -2.24
CA THR A 19 26.12 4.11 -1.67
C THR A 19 26.06 3.96 -0.15
N ASP A 20 26.02 2.73 0.34
CA ASP A 20 26.32 2.41 1.73
C ASP A 20 27.68 1.70 1.89
N THR A 21 28.33 2.15 2.95
CA THR A 21 29.74 1.99 3.29
C THR A 21 30.07 0.57 3.75
N ILE A 22 31.27 0.12 3.39
CA ILE A 22 31.93 -1.12 3.81
C ILE A 22 31.90 -1.28 5.34
N MET A 23 31.28 -2.35 5.84
CA MET A 23 31.57 -2.88 7.18
C MET A 23 31.77 -4.40 7.16
N THR A 24 32.77 -4.79 7.92
CA THR A 24 33.47 -6.06 7.99
C THR A 24 32.68 -7.17 8.69
N ARG A 25 32.91 -8.41 8.22
CA ARG A 25 32.39 -9.69 8.75
C ARG A 25 32.83 -9.94 10.20
N PRO A 26 31.97 -10.58 11.02
CA PRO A 26 32.45 -11.54 12.01
C PRO A 26 31.87 -12.96 11.82
N THR A 27 32.60 -13.87 12.43
CA THR A 27 32.71 -15.32 12.24
C THR A 27 31.57 -16.12 12.86
N LEU A 28 31.24 -17.27 12.23
CA LEU A 28 30.27 -18.27 12.67
C LEU A 28 30.73 -18.98 13.96
N LEU A 29 29.82 -19.11 14.94
CA LEU A 29 29.89 -20.10 16.02
C LEU A 29 28.62 -20.96 16.02
N HIS A 30 28.84 -22.27 15.90
CA HIS A 30 27.85 -23.34 15.99
C HIS A 30 27.20 -23.39 17.38
N SER A 31 25.87 -23.47 17.44
CA SER A 31 25.19 -24.08 18.58
C SER A 31 24.05 -24.99 18.10
N HIS A 32 24.14 -26.25 18.51
CA HIS A 32 23.17 -27.31 18.26
C HIS A 32 21.87 -27.03 19.03
N MET A 33 20.72 -27.12 18.35
CA MET A 33 19.40 -27.17 18.97
C MET A 33 18.76 -28.54 18.66
N ASN A 34 18.58 -29.35 19.70
CA ASN A 34 17.92 -30.65 19.64
C ASN A 34 16.41 -30.50 19.40
N ILE A 35 15.88 -31.24 18.43
CA ILE A 35 14.45 -31.34 18.12
C ILE A 35 13.95 -32.70 18.63
N PRO A 36 12.95 -32.76 19.53
CA PRO A 36 12.29 -34.02 19.87
C PRO A 36 11.21 -34.35 18.83
N SER A 37 11.26 -35.57 18.32
CA SER A 37 10.25 -36.22 17.48
C SER A 37 8.96 -36.47 18.26
N ARG A 38 7.82 -36.05 17.71
CA ARG A 38 6.49 -36.33 18.28
C ARG A 38 5.73 -37.32 17.40
N GLN A 39 5.45 -38.49 17.98
CA GLN A 39 4.60 -39.55 17.43
C GLN A 39 3.12 -39.13 17.37
N SER A 40 2.44 -39.79 16.43
CA SER A 40 1.03 -39.79 16.06
C SER A 40 0.02 -40.00 17.20
N ILE A 41 -1.07 -39.22 17.23
CA ILE A 41 -2.40 -39.66 17.72
C ILE A 41 -3.50 -38.96 16.89
N LEU A 42 -4.37 -39.77 16.29
CA LEU A 42 -5.70 -39.41 15.74
C LEU A 42 -6.67 -39.10 16.90
N GLU A 43 -7.51 -38.08 16.77
CA GLU A 43 -8.98 -38.14 16.94
C GLU A 43 -9.58 -36.72 17.03
N SER A 44 -10.40 -36.37 16.03
CA SER A 44 -11.25 -35.18 16.03
C SER A 44 -12.64 -35.55 16.55
N LYS A 45 -13.07 -34.98 17.69
CA LYS A 45 -14.47 -34.98 18.13
C LYS A 45 -14.99 -33.54 18.16
N LEU A 46 -15.97 -33.28 17.31
CA LEU A 46 -16.80 -32.08 17.25
C LEU A 46 -17.72 -32.03 18.48
N ILE A 47 -17.79 -30.87 19.16
CA ILE A 47 -18.80 -30.57 20.18
C ILE A 47 -19.56 -29.31 19.73
N PRO A 48 -20.90 -29.32 19.64
CA PRO A 48 -21.70 -28.16 19.28
C PRO A 48 -22.02 -27.31 20.51
N HIS A 49 -21.77 -26.00 20.46
CA HIS A 49 -22.23 -25.06 21.49
C HIS A 49 -23.57 -24.45 21.11
N LYS A 50 -24.52 -24.61 22.04
CA LYS A 50 -25.91 -24.11 22.02
C LYS A 50 -26.00 -22.61 22.25
N ASP A 51 -27.05 -22.05 21.65
CA ASP A 51 -27.58 -20.70 21.85
C ASP A 51 -27.75 -20.30 23.32
N VAL A 52 -27.42 -19.05 23.63
CA VAL A 52 -27.85 -18.38 24.87
C VAL A 52 -28.61 -17.10 24.51
N SER A 53 -29.77 -17.01 25.16
CA SER A 53 -30.88 -16.09 24.97
C SER A 53 -30.61 -14.63 25.33
N ARG A 54 -31.43 -13.78 24.70
CA ARG A 54 -31.64 -12.36 24.92
C ARG A 54 -31.95 -12.02 26.39
N HIS A 55 -31.30 -10.97 26.90
CA HIS A 55 -31.87 -10.11 27.93
C HIS A 55 -31.64 -8.64 27.56
N SER A 56 -32.73 -7.88 27.65
CA SER A 56 -32.88 -6.47 27.36
C SER A 56 -32.90 -5.64 28.64
N ILE A 57 -31.90 -4.77 28.81
CA ILE A 57 -31.81 -3.61 29.72
C ILE A 57 -30.70 -2.74 29.07
N GLY A 58 -30.73 -1.42 28.87
CA GLY A 58 -31.59 -0.29 29.21
C GLY A 58 -30.90 0.95 28.59
N ASN A 59 -31.65 2.01 28.32
CA ASN A 59 -31.13 3.24 27.70
C ASN A 59 -29.95 3.84 28.49
N ILE A 60 -28.79 3.97 27.85
CA ILE A 60 -27.68 4.81 28.32
C ILE A 60 -27.39 5.86 27.24
N LEU A 61 -27.74 7.11 27.54
CA LEU A 61 -27.32 8.29 26.78
C LEU A 61 -25.81 8.47 26.97
N TYR A 62 -25.04 8.49 25.87
CA TYR A 62 -23.64 8.93 25.89
C TYR A 62 -23.55 10.41 25.47
N PRO A 63 -22.87 11.28 26.25
CA PRO A 63 -22.61 12.64 25.82
C PRO A 63 -21.49 12.70 24.76
N ASN A 64 -21.65 13.60 23.79
CA ASN A 64 -20.62 14.01 22.82
C ASN A 64 -19.33 14.48 23.53
N PRO A 65 -18.13 14.00 23.18
CA PRO A 65 -16.88 14.59 23.66
C PRO A 65 -16.37 15.62 22.65
N LEU A 66 -17.06 16.76 22.56
CA LEU A 66 -16.50 18.01 22.03
C LEU A 66 -16.80 19.13 23.02
N SER A 67 -16.22 19.03 24.21
CA SER A 67 -15.90 20.14 25.10
C SER A 67 -15.42 19.55 26.42
N ASN A 68 -14.33 20.08 26.97
CA ASN A 68 -13.78 19.82 28.31
C ASN A 68 -12.74 18.71 28.41
N ILE A 69 -11.55 18.97 27.85
CA ILE A 69 -10.31 18.67 28.56
C ILE A 69 -9.73 20.03 28.98
N ALA A 70 -10.30 20.59 30.03
CA ALA A 70 -9.74 21.70 30.79
C ALA A 70 -10.45 21.73 32.14
N LYS A 71 -9.83 21.10 33.14
CA LYS A 71 -9.89 21.36 34.59
C LYS A 71 -9.37 20.12 35.29
N ASP A 72 -8.12 20.20 35.75
CA ASP A 72 -7.65 19.65 37.03
C ASP A 72 -6.12 19.78 37.13
N VAL A 73 -5.63 21.01 37.40
CA VAL A 73 -4.47 21.26 38.29
C VAL A 73 -4.64 22.68 38.89
N VAL A 74 -4.49 22.77 40.20
CA VAL A 74 -4.72 23.95 41.06
C VAL A 74 -3.51 24.91 41.10
N ASN A 75 -3.80 26.20 40.96
CA ASN A 75 -3.14 27.45 41.43
C ASN A 75 -1.62 27.70 41.28
N GLN A 76 -1.28 28.68 40.43
CA GLN A 76 -0.43 29.85 40.76
C GLN A 76 -0.74 31.03 39.79
N PRO A 77 -0.73 32.31 40.22
CA PRO A 77 -1.17 33.43 39.40
C PRO A 77 0.01 34.13 38.70
N THR A 78 0.04 34.10 37.38
CA THR A 78 0.73 35.11 36.56
C THR A 78 -0.10 35.39 35.32
N GLY A 79 -0.53 36.64 35.17
CA GLY A 79 -1.37 37.07 34.08
C GLY A 79 -0.65 36.99 32.74
N ILE A 80 -1.29 36.34 31.77
CA ILE A 80 -1.05 36.51 30.35
C ILE A 80 -2.43 36.40 29.67
N GLU A 81 -2.87 37.47 29.02
CA GLU A 81 -4.04 37.48 28.14
C GLU A 81 -3.88 36.42 27.06
N LEU A 82 -4.72 35.39 27.11
CA LEU A 82 -4.93 34.47 26.00
C LEU A 82 -5.65 35.23 24.89
N THR A 83 -4.87 35.70 23.92
CA THR A 83 -5.39 36.26 22.67
C THR A 83 -6.35 35.25 22.02
N SER A 84 -7.63 35.62 21.95
CA SER A 84 -8.74 34.89 21.34
C SER A 84 -8.56 34.59 19.84
N SER A 85 -7.46 35.06 19.24
CA SER A 85 -7.13 34.93 17.82
C SER A 85 -6.65 33.52 17.44
N GLN A 86 -5.99 32.78 18.34
CA GLN A 86 -5.42 31.46 18.03
C GLN A 86 -6.45 30.31 18.02
N SER A 87 -7.54 30.43 18.78
CA SER A 87 -8.65 29.45 18.76
C SER A 87 -9.53 29.60 17.52
N ILE A 88 -9.76 30.83 17.06
CA ILE A 88 -10.53 31.14 15.84
C ILE A 88 -9.77 30.70 14.56
N LEU A 89 -8.44 30.79 14.56
CA LEU A 89 -7.61 30.28 13.46
C LEU A 89 -7.70 28.76 13.28
N LYS A 90 -7.96 28.01 14.36
CA LYS A 90 -8.17 26.55 14.31
C LYS A 90 -9.53 26.17 13.70
N GLU A 91 -10.54 27.05 13.75
CA GLU A 91 -11.87 26.79 13.18
C GLU A 91 -11.91 26.87 11.65
N LYS A 92 -10.97 27.60 11.03
CA LYS A 92 -10.89 27.77 9.57
C LYS A 92 -9.69 27.06 8.96
N SER A 93 -9.42 25.83 9.39
CA SER A 93 -8.35 25.02 8.81
C SER A 93 -8.78 23.58 8.60
N LYS A 94 -8.21 22.94 7.58
CA LYS A 94 -8.40 21.52 7.25
C LYS A 94 -7.07 20.81 7.11
N LEU A 95 -6.99 19.63 7.71
CA LEU A 95 -5.79 18.80 7.73
C LEU A 95 -5.79 17.82 6.56
N LEU A 96 -4.90 18.06 5.59
CA LEU A 96 -4.58 17.13 4.52
C LEU A 96 -3.40 16.26 4.96
N PHE A 97 -3.62 14.95 5.06
CA PHE A 97 -2.54 13.98 5.28
C PHE A 97 -2.06 13.40 3.95
N VAL A 98 -0.77 13.53 3.67
CA VAL A 98 -0.13 13.04 2.44
C VAL A 98 0.74 11.84 2.76
N ILE A 99 0.41 10.69 2.18
CA ILE A 99 1.21 9.47 2.28
C ILE A 99 2.13 9.38 1.06
N ASP A 100 3.34 9.89 1.21
CA ASP A 100 4.34 9.96 0.13
C ASP A 100 5.78 9.86 0.69
N ASP A 101 6.74 9.67 -0.19
CA ASP A 101 8.16 9.65 0.16
C ASP A 101 8.64 11.02 0.62
N GLU A 102 9.57 11.07 1.59
CA GLU A 102 10.10 12.32 2.19
C GLU A 102 10.76 13.24 1.16
N GLN A 103 11.24 12.68 0.04
CA GLN A 103 11.88 13.43 -1.04
C GLN A 103 10.91 14.37 -1.79
N ILE A 104 9.61 14.08 -1.74
CA ILE A 104 8.59 14.87 -2.45
C ILE A 104 8.04 15.93 -1.49
N ASP A 105 8.34 17.20 -1.79
CA ASP A 105 7.94 18.32 -0.95
C ASP A 105 6.44 18.66 -1.11
N CYS A 106 5.73 18.80 0.00
CA CYS A 106 4.31 19.18 0.05
C CYS A 106 4.05 20.70 -0.13
N LYS A 107 5.06 21.52 -0.43
CA LYS A 107 4.92 22.96 -0.74
C LYS A 107 3.85 23.32 -1.78
N TYR A 108 3.43 22.39 -2.64
CA TYR A 108 2.37 22.60 -3.63
C TYR A 108 1.01 23.02 -3.03
N PHE A 109 0.78 22.73 -1.74
CA PHE A 109 -0.42 23.13 -1.02
C PHE A 109 -0.26 24.44 -0.24
N GLN A 110 0.95 25.01 -0.17
CA GLN A 110 1.20 26.25 0.56
C GLN A 110 0.40 27.41 -0.02
N GLY A 111 -0.32 28.14 0.84
CA GLY A 111 -1.17 29.27 0.44
C GLY A 111 -2.45 28.87 -0.31
N ARG A 112 -2.72 27.58 -0.51
CA ARG A 112 -4.00 27.11 -1.05
C ARG A 112 -5.06 27.15 0.04
N LYS A 113 -6.27 27.59 -0.32
CA LYS A 113 -7.42 27.68 0.57
C LYS A 113 -8.64 26.95 0.00
N ILE A 114 -9.45 26.36 0.87
CA ILE A 114 -10.74 25.74 0.51
C ILE A 114 -11.85 26.79 0.70
N PHE A 115 -12.70 26.97 -0.32
CA PHE A 115 -13.74 28.00 -0.37
C PHE A 115 -13.23 29.42 -0.02
N ALA A 116 -11.98 29.72 -0.37
CA ALA A 116 -11.25 30.96 -0.05
C ALA A 116 -11.02 31.28 1.44
N ASP A 117 -11.66 30.55 2.36
CA ASP A 117 -11.65 30.87 3.78
C ASP A 117 -10.88 29.88 4.65
N TYR A 118 -10.80 28.60 4.23
CA TYR A 118 -10.17 27.55 5.03
C TYR A 118 -8.74 27.31 4.59
N ASP A 119 -7.80 27.46 5.51
CA ASP A 119 -6.40 27.09 5.29
C ASP A 119 -6.21 25.58 5.21
N ILE A 120 -5.18 25.14 4.49
CA ILE A 120 -4.81 23.73 4.40
C ILE A 120 -3.54 23.53 5.21
N HIS A 121 -3.64 22.78 6.31
CA HIS A 121 -2.47 22.22 7.00
C HIS A 121 -2.12 20.89 6.36
N VAL A 122 -0.84 20.67 6.12
CA VAL A 122 -0.35 19.43 5.51
C VAL A 122 0.53 18.70 6.50
N GLU A 123 0.20 17.44 6.74
CA GLU A 123 1.07 16.47 7.40
C GLU A 123 1.53 15.44 6.38
N GLN A 124 2.80 15.04 6.42
CA GLN A 124 3.37 14.09 5.46
C GLN A 124 4.16 12.99 6.16
N ALA A 125 3.84 11.73 5.83
CA ALA A 125 4.58 10.56 6.28
C ALA A 125 4.45 9.36 5.36
N GLN A 126 5.41 8.45 5.42
CA GLN A 126 5.36 7.18 4.72
C GLN A 126 4.50 6.18 5.49
N PHE A 127 3.96 5.17 4.82
CA PHE A 127 3.20 4.10 5.48
C PHE A 127 3.98 3.42 6.61
N LYS A 128 5.29 3.24 6.44
CA LYS A 128 6.17 2.59 7.45
C LYS A 128 6.34 3.40 8.74
N GLU A 129 5.99 4.68 8.73
CA GLU A 129 6.24 5.63 9.83
C GLU A 129 5.00 5.87 10.68
N ILE A 130 3.86 5.30 10.28
CA ILE A 130 2.55 5.58 10.86
C ILE A 130 1.91 4.33 11.45
N ASN A 131 1.05 4.57 12.43
CA ASN A 131 0.04 3.62 12.88
C ASN A 131 -1.25 4.38 13.16
N LEU A 132 -2.36 3.69 13.41
CA LEU A 132 -3.64 4.34 13.65
C LEU A 132 -4.51 3.57 14.65
N SER A 133 -5.45 4.30 15.23
CA SER A 133 -6.60 3.75 15.94
C SER A 133 -7.86 4.37 15.36
N ALA A 134 -8.84 3.55 14.99
CA ALA A 134 -10.12 4.02 14.47
C ALA A 134 -11.26 3.52 15.37
N TYR A 135 -12.21 4.41 15.67
CA TYR A 135 -13.29 4.19 16.62
C TYR A 135 -14.64 4.29 15.92
N SER A 136 -15.59 3.45 16.32
CA SER A 136 -16.93 3.42 15.69
C SER A 136 -17.68 4.75 15.78
N HIS A 137 -17.44 5.53 16.84
CA HIS A 137 -18.12 6.81 17.10
C HIS A 137 -17.15 7.96 17.42
N GLY A 138 -15.89 7.85 16.98
CA GLY A 138 -14.83 8.83 17.32
C GLY A 138 -13.85 9.14 16.20
N GLY A 139 -14.12 8.68 14.97
CA GLY A 139 -13.24 8.89 13.82
C GLY A 139 -11.93 8.09 13.94
N ILE A 140 -10.84 8.69 13.45
CA ILE A 140 -9.51 8.09 13.42
C ILE A 140 -8.49 9.00 14.12
N VAL A 141 -7.51 8.38 14.76
CA VAL A 141 -6.28 9.03 15.21
C VAL A 141 -5.11 8.33 14.51
N ILE A 142 -4.30 9.11 13.79
CA ILE A 142 -3.04 8.65 13.21
C ILE A 142 -1.91 9.03 14.16
N ASN A 143 -1.02 8.08 14.41
CA ASN A 143 0.18 8.25 15.22
C ASN A 143 1.39 8.17 14.32
N ILE A 144 2.32 9.12 14.48
CA ILE A 144 3.64 9.10 13.85
C ILE A 144 4.67 8.85 14.94
N ASN A 145 5.63 7.98 14.67
CA ASN A 145 6.80 7.77 15.50
C ASN A 145 8.01 7.46 14.61
N VAL A 146 8.80 8.48 14.29
CA VAL A 146 9.91 8.36 13.34
C VAL A 146 11.07 9.27 13.71
N TYR A 147 12.29 8.85 13.38
CA TYR A 147 13.46 9.72 13.40
C TYR A 147 13.72 10.27 12.00
N ARG A 148 13.69 11.60 11.82
CA ARG A 148 14.03 12.29 10.56
C ARG A 148 15.10 13.32 10.81
N ASN A 149 16.16 13.33 9.98
CA ASN A 149 17.23 14.33 10.04
C ASN A 149 17.80 14.55 11.45
N GLY A 150 17.98 13.47 12.21
CA GLY A 150 18.48 13.50 13.59
C GLY A 150 17.47 13.95 14.66
N LYS A 151 16.22 14.24 14.28
CA LYS A 151 15.14 14.62 15.20
C LYS A 151 14.13 13.49 15.34
N HIS A 152 13.76 13.19 16.59
CA HIS A 152 12.65 12.28 16.88
C HIS A 152 11.33 13.04 16.75
N ILE A 153 10.47 12.59 15.84
CA ILE A 153 9.14 13.13 15.57
C ILE A 153 8.15 12.12 16.11
N VAL A 154 7.45 12.50 17.18
CA VAL A 154 6.34 11.75 17.76
C VAL A 154 5.15 12.67 17.84
N GLY A 155 4.01 12.21 17.36
CA GLY A 155 2.79 12.99 17.41
C GLY A 155 1.57 12.21 16.97
N SER A 156 0.42 12.81 17.19
CA SER A 156 -0.87 12.25 16.80
C SER A 156 -1.75 13.33 16.19
N PHE A 157 -2.54 12.97 15.18
CA PHE A 157 -3.49 13.88 14.54
C PHE A 157 -4.69 13.14 13.94
N CYS A 158 -5.75 13.89 13.67
CA CYS A 158 -6.97 13.39 13.04
C CYS A 158 -7.11 14.07 11.67
N PRO A 159 -6.80 13.41 10.54
CA PRO A 159 -6.88 14.02 9.22
C PRO A 159 -8.33 14.28 8.78
N ASP A 160 -8.56 15.40 8.09
CA ASP A 160 -9.82 15.67 7.40
C ASP A 160 -9.86 15.00 6.01
N PHE A 161 -8.69 14.80 5.39
CA PHE A 161 -8.57 14.20 4.06
C PHE A 161 -7.21 13.50 3.89
N VAL A 162 -7.16 12.45 3.07
CA VAL A 162 -5.91 11.71 2.77
C VAL A 162 -5.59 11.68 1.28
N LEU A 163 -4.35 12.01 0.93
CA LEU A 163 -3.77 11.80 -0.40
C LEU A 163 -2.76 10.65 -0.33
N VAL A 164 -3.03 9.54 -1.02
CA VAL A 164 -2.13 8.38 -1.04
C VAL A 164 -1.33 8.35 -2.33
N ARG A 165 0.01 8.37 -2.19
CA ARG A 165 0.97 8.40 -3.30
C ARG A 165 1.91 7.19 -3.31
N GLN A 166 2.09 6.52 -2.17
CA GLN A 166 2.84 5.27 -2.08
C GLN A 166 2.04 4.04 -2.50
N TYR A 167 2.75 2.98 -2.90
CA TYR A 167 2.15 1.67 -3.07
C TYR A 167 1.65 1.12 -1.73
N VAL A 168 0.38 0.72 -1.69
CA VAL A 168 -0.22 0.10 -0.50
C VAL A 168 0.40 -1.28 -0.23
N THR A 169 0.72 -2.02 -1.29
CA THR A 169 1.29 -3.36 -1.20
C THR A 169 2.41 -3.55 -2.22
N ASP A 170 3.48 -4.21 -1.83
CA ASP A 170 4.63 -4.58 -2.66
C ASP A 170 5.26 -5.90 -2.15
N ILE A 171 6.44 -6.28 -2.67
CA ILE A 171 7.20 -7.44 -2.20
C ILE A 171 7.47 -7.32 -0.71
N ASN A 172 6.91 -8.24 0.07
CA ASN A 172 7.02 -8.30 1.55
C ASN A 172 6.48 -7.07 2.29
N ILE A 173 5.74 -6.18 1.60
CA ILE A 173 5.17 -4.97 2.18
C ILE A 173 3.66 -5.02 2.01
N ASP A 174 2.92 -4.87 3.11
CA ASP A 174 1.46 -4.89 3.09
C ASP A 174 0.85 -3.90 4.09
N TRP A 175 0.43 -2.74 3.57
CA TRP A 175 -0.21 -1.69 4.34
C TRP A 175 -1.74 -1.73 4.25
N ILE A 176 -2.34 -2.84 3.81
CA ILE A 176 -3.79 -2.93 3.62
C ILE A 176 -4.57 -2.67 4.91
N ASN A 177 -4.00 -3.03 6.07
CA ASN A 177 -4.60 -2.79 7.38
C ASN A 177 -4.66 -1.29 7.72
N ILE A 178 -3.72 -0.50 7.23
CA ILE A 178 -3.76 0.96 7.36
C ILE A 178 -4.92 1.53 6.52
N ILE A 179 -5.06 1.08 5.27
CA ILE A 179 -6.19 1.48 4.41
C ILE A 179 -7.53 1.07 5.01
N LEU A 180 -7.63 -0.15 5.56
CA LEU A 180 -8.81 -0.63 6.28
C LEU A 180 -9.16 0.26 7.47
N GLY A 181 -8.16 0.64 8.28
CA GLY A 181 -8.35 1.54 9.41
C GLY A 181 -8.84 2.92 8.99
N MET A 182 -8.29 3.49 7.92
CA MET A 182 -8.74 4.77 7.37
C MET A 182 -10.16 4.69 6.79
N GLN A 183 -10.52 3.58 6.14
CA GLN A 183 -11.88 3.32 5.67
C GLN A 183 -12.87 3.16 6.85
N TYR A 184 -12.45 2.49 7.92
CA TYR A 184 -13.24 2.30 9.14
C TYR A 184 -13.48 3.63 9.85
N GLY A 185 -12.45 4.48 9.95
CA GLY A 185 -12.54 5.84 10.47
C GLY A 185 -13.23 6.85 9.55
N ALA A 186 -13.76 6.40 8.40
CA ALA A 186 -14.49 7.18 7.42
C ALA A 186 -13.74 8.42 6.88
N VAL A 187 -12.41 8.35 6.75
CA VAL A 187 -11.63 9.47 6.21
C VAL A 187 -11.74 9.53 4.68
N PRO A 188 -12.14 10.66 4.09
CA PRO A 188 -12.14 10.84 2.64
C PRO A 188 -10.72 10.78 2.05
N SER A 189 -10.59 10.28 0.82
CA SER A 189 -9.27 10.13 0.19
C SER A 189 -9.26 10.23 -1.33
N ILE A 190 -8.06 10.50 -1.86
CA ILE A 190 -7.76 10.35 -3.29
C ILE A 190 -6.51 9.47 -3.51
N ASN A 191 -6.58 8.42 -4.35
CA ASN A 191 -7.81 7.77 -4.82
C ASN A 191 -8.67 7.27 -3.63
N SER A 192 -9.94 6.94 -3.88
CA SER A 192 -10.83 6.46 -2.82
C SER A 192 -10.25 5.24 -2.09
N MET A 193 -10.50 5.12 -0.78
CA MET A 193 -10.08 3.98 0.04
C MET A 193 -10.49 2.64 -0.56
N ARG A 194 -11.71 2.55 -1.12
CA ARG A 194 -12.18 1.37 -1.86
C ARG A 194 -11.31 1.05 -3.07
N ALA A 195 -10.94 2.04 -3.87
CA ALA A 195 -10.06 1.83 -5.03
C ALA A 195 -8.68 1.36 -4.57
N LEU A 196 -8.09 2.01 -3.56
CA LEU A 196 -6.80 1.60 -2.98
C LEU A 196 -6.82 0.16 -2.47
N TYR A 197 -7.89 -0.23 -1.76
CA TYR A 197 -8.07 -1.60 -1.28
C TYR A 197 -8.14 -2.63 -2.42
N ASN A 198 -8.94 -2.33 -3.46
CA ASN A 198 -9.10 -3.23 -4.61
C ASN A 198 -7.88 -3.24 -5.55
N PHE A 199 -6.99 -2.24 -5.46
CA PHE A 199 -5.76 -2.18 -6.26
C PHE A 199 -4.60 -3.02 -5.69
N ARG A 200 -4.86 -3.75 -4.59
CA ARG A 200 -3.88 -4.65 -3.95
C ARG A 200 -3.33 -5.70 -4.90
N ASP A 201 -4.20 -6.31 -5.72
CA ASP A 201 -3.83 -7.44 -6.57
C ASP A 201 -3.93 -7.07 -8.05
N LYS A 202 -2.82 -7.13 -8.79
CA LYS A 202 -2.80 -6.83 -10.23
C LYS A 202 -3.78 -7.67 -11.06
N PRO A 203 -3.93 -9.00 -10.83
CA PRO A 203 -4.93 -9.79 -11.55
C PRO A 203 -6.37 -9.34 -11.30
N TRP A 204 -6.68 -8.80 -10.12
CA TRP A 204 -7.99 -8.25 -9.81
C TRP A 204 -8.28 -7.01 -10.66
N ILE A 205 -7.31 -6.10 -10.77
CA ILE A 205 -7.41 -4.92 -11.65
C ILE A 205 -7.52 -5.36 -13.11
N PHE A 206 -6.73 -6.35 -13.53
CA PHE A 206 -6.76 -6.86 -14.90
C PHE A 206 -8.14 -7.46 -15.26
N ALA A 207 -8.83 -8.08 -14.30
CA ALA A 207 -10.20 -8.54 -14.51
C ALA A 207 -11.20 -7.40 -14.80
N GLU A 208 -11.02 -6.22 -14.18
CA GLU A 208 -11.82 -5.03 -14.54
C GLU A 208 -11.52 -4.54 -15.97
N LEU A 209 -10.26 -4.64 -16.40
CA LEU A 209 -9.88 -4.31 -17.79
C LEU A 209 -10.50 -5.29 -18.80
N LEU A 210 -10.57 -6.58 -18.47
CA LEU A 210 -11.26 -7.58 -19.29
C LEU A 210 -12.74 -7.25 -19.46
N LYS A 211 -13.43 -6.80 -18.40
CA LYS A 211 -14.84 -6.35 -18.48
C LYS A 211 -15.00 -5.17 -19.45
N ILE A 212 -14.05 -4.22 -19.44
CA ILE A 212 -14.04 -3.09 -20.37
C ILE A 212 -13.84 -3.59 -21.80
N GLN A 213 -12.87 -4.47 -22.04
CA GLN A 213 -12.63 -5.06 -23.36
C GLN A 213 -13.84 -5.82 -23.88
N HIS A 214 -14.49 -6.66 -23.06
CA HIS A 214 -15.68 -7.40 -23.47
C HIS A 214 -16.84 -6.48 -23.88
N ARG A 215 -16.96 -5.32 -23.24
CA ARG A 215 -17.99 -4.34 -23.56
C ARG A 215 -17.67 -3.53 -24.82
N LEU A 216 -16.41 -3.15 -25.03
CA LEU A 216 -15.99 -2.24 -26.11
C LEU A 216 -15.49 -2.96 -27.38
N GLY A 217 -15.09 -4.22 -27.25
CA GLY A 217 -14.40 -4.98 -28.29
C GLY A 217 -12.88 -4.72 -28.31
N ALA A 218 -12.13 -5.70 -28.82
CA ALA A 218 -10.67 -5.65 -28.87
C ALA A 218 -10.12 -4.55 -29.80
N GLU A 219 -10.87 -4.17 -30.83
CA GLU A 219 -10.52 -3.06 -31.74
C GLU A 219 -10.44 -1.71 -31.01
N GLN A 220 -11.37 -1.45 -30.09
CA GLN A 220 -11.43 -0.18 -29.35
C GLN A 220 -10.62 -0.20 -28.07
N PHE A 221 -10.47 -1.38 -27.45
CA PHE A 221 -9.69 -1.58 -26.24
C PHE A 221 -8.77 -2.79 -26.39
N PRO A 222 -7.58 -2.61 -27.02
CA PRO A 222 -6.66 -3.70 -27.33
C PRO A 222 -5.87 -4.13 -26.09
N LEU A 223 -6.55 -4.79 -25.15
CA LEU A 223 -5.92 -5.38 -23.97
C LEU A 223 -5.08 -6.61 -24.38
N ILE A 224 -3.85 -6.69 -23.85
CA ILE A 224 -2.95 -7.82 -24.08
C ILE A 224 -3.57 -9.13 -23.62
N SER A 225 -3.39 -10.21 -24.37
CA SER A 225 -3.80 -11.55 -23.92
C SER A 225 -2.93 -11.98 -22.73
N GLN A 226 -3.57 -12.39 -21.63
CA GLN A 226 -2.89 -12.82 -20.43
C GLN A 226 -3.59 -14.04 -19.83
N VAL A 227 -2.80 -15.01 -19.36
CA VAL A 227 -3.28 -16.20 -18.65
C VAL A 227 -2.94 -16.07 -17.17
N TYR A 228 -3.93 -16.26 -16.31
CA TYR A 228 -3.76 -16.27 -14.85
C TYR A 228 -3.62 -17.70 -14.31
N TYR A 229 -2.65 -17.89 -13.43
CA TYR A 229 -2.45 -19.12 -12.67
C TYR A 229 -2.51 -18.81 -11.18
N PRO A 230 -3.46 -19.40 -10.41
CA PRO A 230 -3.51 -19.19 -8.97
C PRO A 230 -2.29 -19.78 -8.25
N ASN A 231 -1.63 -20.76 -8.87
CA ASN A 231 -0.39 -21.36 -8.38
C ASN A 231 0.31 -22.16 -9.50
N HIS A 232 1.56 -22.53 -9.25
CA HIS A 232 2.42 -23.32 -10.15
C HIS A 232 1.81 -24.65 -10.60
N ARG A 233 0.88 -25.25 -9.84
CA ARG A 233 0.32 -26.56 -10.21
C ARG A 233 -0.37 -26.44 -11.55
N LYS A 234 -1.13 -25.38 -11.80
CA LYS A 234 -1.87 -25.18 -13.06
C LYS A 234 -1.00 -24.80 -14.27
N MET A 235 0.30 -24.57 -14.09
CA MET A 235 1.27 -24.26 -15.15
C MET A 235 1.75 -25.53 -15.88
N PHE A 236 0.84 -26.36 -16.40
CA PHE A 236 1.19 -27.61 -17.10
C PHE A 236 1.39 -27.41 -18.60
N ILE A 237 0.58 -26.55 -19.21
CA ILE A 237 0.61 -26.29 -20.65
C ILE A 237 1.60 -25.17 -20.91
N SER A 238 2.64 -25.44 -21.70
CA SER A 238 3.61 -24.43 -22.11
C SER A 238 2.93 -23.35 -22.94
N PRO A 239 3.22 -22.06 -22.67
CA PRO A 239 2.71 -20.97 -23.49
C PRO A 239 3.42 -20.92 -24.85
N GLN A 240 2.99 -20.02 -25.73
CA GLN A 240 3.78 -19.63 -26.89
C GLN A 240 5.00 -18.82 -26.45
N PHE A 241 6.14 -19.02 -27.12
CA PHE A 241 7.39 -18.33 -26.79
C PHE A 241 7.78 -17.33 -27.89
N PRO A 242 8.43 -16.20 -27.54
CA PRO A 242 8.75 -15.78 -26.17
C PRO A 242 7.53 -15.23 -25.41
N SER A 243 7.54 -15.42 -24.10
CA SER A 243 6.50 -14.92 -23.19
C SER A 243 7.12 -14.21 -21.99
N VAL A 244 6.31 -13.45 -21.25
CA VAL A 244 6.69 -12.82 -19.99
C VAL A 244 5.85 -13.41 -18.87
N ILE A 245 6.50 -13.97 -17.85
CA ILE A 245 5.85 -14.38 -16.60
C ILE A 245 5.95 -13.25 -15.59
N LYS A 246 4.86 -12.95 -14.90
CA LYS A 246 4.80 -12.02 -13.76
C LYS A 246 4.36 -12.81 -12.52
N ILE A 247 5.12 -12.71 -11.44
CA ILE A 247 4.93 -13.52 -10.22
C ILE A 247 4.48 -12.60 -9.08
N GLY A 248 3.36 -12.93 -8.46
CA GLY A 248 2.81 -12.21 -7.30
C GLY A 248 2.49 -10.74 -7.56
N GLN A 249 2.52 -9.96 -6.48
CA GLN A 249 2.34 -8.51 -6.49
C GLN A 249 3.69 -7.84 -6.23
N ALA A 250 4.20 -7.16 -7.25
CA ALA A 250 5.50 -6.51 -7.19
C ALA A 250 5.55 -5.30 -8.14
N HIS A 251 6.25 -4.24 -7.76
CA HIS A 251 6.41 -3.04 -8.59
C HIS A 251 7.82 -2.94 -9.20
N GLN A 252 8.03 -1.93 -10.06
CA GLN A 252 9.34 -1.58 -10.64
C GLN A 252 10.07 -2.76 -11.33
N GLY A 253 9.30 -3.56 -12.11
CA GLY A 253 9.86 -4.67 -12.87
C GLY A 253 10.14 -5.95 -12.06
N SER A 254 10.10 -5.88 -10.74
CA SER A 254 10.33 -7.04 -9.88
C SER A 254 9.32 -8.16 -10.14
N GLY A 255 9.79 -9.41 -10.08
CA GLY A 255 8.97 -10.60 -10.34
C GLY A 255 8.54 -10.78 -11.80
N LYS A 256 9.07 -10.00 -12.75
CA LYS A 256 8.78 -10.14 -14.19
C LYS A 256 9.97 -10.74 -14.93
N ILE A 257 9.74 -11.82 -15.66
CA ILE A 257 10.80 -12.59 -16.30
C ILE A 257 10.37 -12.96 -17.72
N LYS A 258 11.23 -12.67 -18.70
CA LYS A 258 11.07 -13.16 -20.08
C LYS A 258 11.51 -14.62 -20.15
N ILE A 259 10.70 -15.46 -20.78
CA ILE A 259 10.98 -16.86 -21.05
C ILE A 259 11.09 -17.06 -22.57
N GLU A 260 12.18 -17.69 -23.02
CA GLU A 260 12.46 -17.85 -24.46
C GLU A 260 12.05 -19.24 -24.97
N ASN A 261 11.94 -20.23 -24.08
CA ASN A 261 11.69 -21.61 -24.46
C ASN A 261 11.04 -22.42 -23.30
N SER A 262 10.67 -23.67 -23.61
CA SER A 262 9.98 -24.55 -22.65
C SER A 262 10.85 -24.96 -21.46
N ARG A 263 12.19 -24.96 -21.57
CA ARG A 263 13.09 -25.29 -20.46
C ARG A 263 13.02 -24.18 -19.40
N ASP A 264 13.19 -22.92 -19.82
CA ASP A 264 13.08 -21.75 -18.94
C ASP A 264 11.72 -21.74 -18.21
N TYR A 265 10.65 -22.12 -18.92
CA TYR A 265 9.30 -22.22 -18.36
C TYR A 265 9.21 -23.25 -17.23
N HIS A 266 9.76 -24.46 -17.42
CA HIS A 266 9.73 -25.51 -16.40
C HIS A 266 10.61 -25.18 -15.19
N ASP A 267 11.78 -24.56 -15.41
CA ASP A 267 12.66 -24.11 -14.34
C ASP A 267 11.96 -23.02 -13.51
N LEU A 268 11.36 -22.03 -14.18
CA LEU A 268 10.66 -20.95 -13.49
C LEU A 268 9.40 -21.42 -12.77
N ARG A 269 8.66 -22.38 -13.34
CA ARG A 269 7.54 -23.04 -12.64
C ARG A 269 7.99 -23.67 -11.32
N SER A 270 9.15 -24.32 -11.32
CA SER A 270 9.73 -24.94 -10.13
C SER A 270 10.08 -23.88 -9.08
N ILE A 271 10.63 -22.73 -9.48
CA ILE A 271 10.89 -21.60 -8.58
C ILE A 271 9.58 -21.02 -8.01
N ILE A 272 8.57 -20.81 -8.86
CA ILE A 272 7.26 -20.29 -8.44
C ILE A 272 6.62 -21.23 -7.39
N SER A 273 6.89 -22.53 -7.47
CA SER A 273 6.39 -23.51 -6.49
C SER A 273 6.83 -23.22 -5.05
N MET A 274 7.99 -22.58 -4.89
CA MET A 274 8.54 -22.19 -3.60
C MET A 274 7.93 -20.90 -3.06
N SER A 275 7.45 -20.00 -3.94
CA SER A 275 6.95 -18.67 -3.56
C SER A 275 5.54 -18.64 -2.97
N LYS A 276 4.74 -19.70 -3.19
CA LYS A 276 3.29 -19.75 -2.88
C LYS A 276 2.46 -18.58 -3.45
N CYS A 277 2.98 -17.85 -4.44
CA CYS A 277 2.27 -16.76 -5.10
C CYS A 277 1.47 -17.24 -6.33
N TYR A 278 0.51 -16.43 -6.76
CA TYR A 278 -0.06 -16.53 -8.11
C TYR A 278 0.96 -16.10 -9.17
N SER A 279 0.69 -16.41 -10.43
CA SER A 279 1.44 -15.87 -11.56
C SER A 279 0.55 -15.57 -12.76
N THR A 280 1.01 -14.71 -13.65
CA THR A 280 0.37 -14.45 -14.94
C THR A 280 1.38 -14.58 -16.07
N ILE A 281 0.94 -15.01 -17.24
CA ILE A 281 1.78 -15.10 -18.44
C ILE A 281 1.13 -14.32 -19.56
N GLU A 282 1.92 -13.54 -20.28
CA GLU A 282 1.50 -12.83 -21.49
C GLU A 282 2.57 -12.95 -22.59
N PRO A 283 2.21 -12.82 -23.88
CA PRO A 283 3.19 -12.82 -24.96
C PRO A 283 4.21 -11.70 -24.78
N TYR A 284 5.48 -11.98 -25.13
CA TYR A 284 6.48 -10.93 -25.20
C TYR A 284 6.24 -10.07 -26.44
N ILE A 285 6.12 -8.75 -26.23
CA ILE A 285 5.93 -7.79 -27.32
C ILE A 285 7.24 -7.07 -27.59
N ASN A 286 7.75 -7.20 -28.82
CA ASN A 286 8.87 -6.41 -29.29
C ASN A 286 8.40 -5.03 -29.77
N GLY A 287 8.02 -4.18 -28.81
CA GLY A 287 7.53 -2.84 -29.06
C GLY A 287 8.66 -1.85 -29.36
N GLN A 288 8.40 -0.86 -30.22
CA GLN A 288 9.33 0.26 -30.45
C GLN A 288 9.30 1.29 -29.30
N CYS A 289 8.18 1.37 -28.59
CA CYS A 289 7.99 2.28 -27.48
C CYS A 289 6.80 1.85 -26.62
N ASP A 290 6.80 2.30 -25.38
CA ASP A 290 5.63 2.29 -24.50
C ASP A 290 4.92 3.64 -24.56
N ILE A 291 3.58 3.62 -24.52
CA ILE A 291 2.74 4.81 -24.41
C ILE A 291 2.01 4.77 -23.07
N TYR A 292 2.14 5.83 -22.29
CA TYR A 292 1.48 6.01 -21.00
C TYR A 292 0.43 7.11 -21.13
N ILE A 293 -0.84 6.77 -20.94
CA ILE A 293 -1.94 7.74 -20.91
C ILE A 293 -2.34 7.92 -19.45
N GLN A 294 -2.28 9.14 -18.96
CA GLN A 294 -2.58 9.50 -17.57
C GLN A 294 -3.78 10.44 -17.53
N ASN A 295 -4.67 10.20 -16.57
CA ASN A 295 -5.82 11.06 -16.28
C ASN A 295 -5.69 11.61 -14.86
N LEU A 296 -5.66 12.94 -14.73
CA LEU A 296 -5.64 13.68 -13.48
C LEU A 296 -6.87 14.60 -13.42
N GLY A 297 -8.00 14.05 -12.97
CA GLY A 297 -9.27 14.76 -12.90
C GLY A 297 -9.82 15.07 -14.30
N LYS A 298 -9.65 16.32 -14.77
CA LYS A 298 -10.03 16.76 -16.12
C LYS A 298 -8.86 16.84 -17.09
N LEU A 299 -7.64 16.62 -16.61
CA LEU A 299 -6.41 16.75 -17.38
C LEU A 299 -5.95 15.39 -17.89
N TYR A 300 -5.77 15.29 -19.20
CA TYR A 300 -5.19 14.12 -19.85
C TYR A 300 -3.77 14.45 -20.32
N LYS A 301 -2.83 13.54 -20.05
CA LYS A 301 -1.46 13.63 -20.55
C LYS A 301 -1.04 12.30 -21.14
N THR A 302 -0.27 12.35 -22.23
CA THR A 302 0.30 11.17 -22.86
C THR A 302 1.82 11.30 -22.89
N CYS A 303 2.52 10.28 -22.43
CA CYS A 303 3.97 10.19 -22.44
C CYS A 303 4.39 8.99 -23.28
N ARG A 304 5.40 9.18 -24.14
CA ARG A 304 6.03 8.10 -24.92
C ARG A 304 7.40 7.80 -24.33
N LYS A 305 7.70 6.52 -24.10
CA LYS A 305 9.00 6.06 -23.64
C LYS A 305 9.60 5.13 -24.71
N LEU A 306 10.76 5.48 -25.24
CA LEU A 306 11.48 4.63 -26.18
C LEU A 306 12.11 3.46 -25.41
N ILE A 307 12.08 2.26 -26.01
CA ILE A 307 12.55 0.99 -25.43
C ILE A 307 13.87 0.59 -26.10
#